data_AF-A0A2I1C9L5-F1
#
_entry.id   AF-A0A2I1C9L5-F1
#
_cell.length_a   1.000
_cell.length_b   1.000
_cell.length_c   1.000
_cell.angle_alpha   90.00
_cell.angle_beta   90.00
_cell.angle_gamma   90.00
#
_symmetry.space_group_name_H-M   'P 1'
#
loop_
_entity.id
_entity.type
_entity.pdbx_description
1 polymer ?
#
loop_
_entity_poly.entity_id
_entity_poly.type
_entity_poly.pdbx_seq_one_letter_code
_entity_poly.pdbx_strand_id
1 'polypeptide(L)'
;MEDDCVLEAHHPPSSRPLKPHPIHPLATRIDDYARANLSEQTYHHSLRVYHLGLAIKRHAFPNWSFTDETYFLACLLHDLGTTEKNIRKTRLSFEFYGGFLALEVLQSSVEHPAGQTGDGGAGIGTVAPREQAESVAEAIIRHQDVCEKGMITALGQLLQLATLLDNTGANEHLVNPQTIEDVCANYPRKQWSSCFAGVIRKENGLKPWAHSTTLGEEEFPARIMGNKLMAPYE
;
A
#
# COMPACT_ATOMS: atom_id res chain seq x y z
N MET A 1 41.78 -7.26 9.72
CA MET A 1 40.66 -6.89 10.61
C MET A 1 39.42 -7.25 9.86
N GLU A 2 39.06 -8.51 9.97
CA GLU A 2 37.78 -9.03 9.52
C GLU A 2 36.79 -8.60 10.60
N ASP A 3 35.96 -7.61 10.28
CA ASP A 3 34.76 -7.35 11.09
C ASP A 3 33.76 -8.44 10.75
N ASP A 4 33.84 -9.54 11.51
CA ASP A 4 32.72 -10.44 11.74
C ASP A 4 31.59 -9.62 12.38
N CYS A 5 30.82 -8.93 11.55
CA CYS A 5 29.50 -8.46 11.93
C CYS A 5 28.61 -9.69 12.04
N VAL A 6 28.65 -10.30 13.22
CA VAL A 6 27.73 -11.34 13.67
C VAL A 6 26.33 -10.87 13.30
N LEU A 7 25.71 -11.57 12.35
CA LEU A 7 24.28 -11.50 12.09
C LEU A 7 23.58 -11.65 13.44
N GLU A 8 23.04 -10.56 13.99
CA GLU A 8 22.16 -10.66 15.15
C GLU A 8 21.09 -11.68 14.77
N ALA A 9 20.97 -12.73 15.58
CA ALA A 9 19.91 -13.71 15.42
C ALA A 9 18.58 -12.98 15.63
N HIS A 10 17.99 -12.49 14.53
CA HIS A 10 16.66 -11.93 14.53
C HIS A 10 15.73 -13.03 15.05
N HIS A 11 15.18 -12.82 16.23
CA HIS A 11 14.20 -13.72 16.82
C HIS A 11 13.06 -13.91 15.82
N PRO A 12 12.48 -15.12 15.67
CA PRO A 12 11.42 -15.33 14.69
C PRO A 12 10.25 -14.34 14.92
N PRO A 13 9.56 -13.91 13.85
CA PRO A 13 8.44 -12.99 13.99
C PRO A 13 7.36 -13.60 14.89
N SER A 14 6.89 -12.82 15.86
CA SER A 14 5.82 -13.24 16.79
C SER A 14 4.46 -12.81 16.27
N SER A 15 3.44 -13.66 16.43
CA SER A 15 2.06 -13.26 16.16
C SER A 15 1.53 -12.37 17.28
N ARG A 16 0.72 -11.38 16.91
CA ARG A 16 0.01 -10.48 17.83
C ARG A 16 -1.36 -10.12 17.25
N PRO A 17 -2.34 -9.77 18.10
CA PRO A 17 -3.63 -9.27 17.62
C PRO A 17 -3.46 -8.07 16.67
N LEU A 18 -4.34 -7.99 15.67
CA LEU A 18 -4.37 -6.87 14.74
C LEU A 18 -4.64 -5.57 15.51
N LYS A 19 -3.84 -4.54 15.22
CA LYS A 19 -4.04 -3.22 15.83
C LYS A 19 -5.19 -2.53 15.08
N PRO A 20 -6.16 -1.90 15.75
CA PRO A 20 -7.15 -1.07 15.07
C PRO A 20 -6.48 -0.03 14.17
N HIS A 21 -7.07 0.26 13.01
CA HIS A 21 -6.60 1.35 12.17
C HIS A 21 -6.84 2.71 12.87
N PRO A 22 -6.06 3.76 12.54
CA PRO A 22 -6.23 5.07 13.14
C PRO A 22 -7.63 5.64 12.84
N ILE A 23 -8.24 6.29 13.84
CA ILE A 23 -9.59 6.90 13.76
C ILE A 23 -9.53 8.43 13.94
N HIS A 24 -8.37 9.02 13.73
CA HIS A 24 -8.21 10.47 13.73
C HIS A 24 -8.98 11.07 12.54
N PRO A 25 -9.41 12.34 12.60
CA PRO A 25 -10.25 12.95 11.56
C PRO A 25 -9.70 12.82 10.13
N LEU A 26 -8.38 12.99 9.96
CA LEU A 26 -7.73 12.80 8.66
C LEU A 26 -7.78 11.34 8.21
N ALA A 27 -7.39 10.39 9.08
CA ALA A 27 -7.44 8.96 8.78
C ALA A 27 -8.86 8.50 8.40
N THR A 28 -9.88 8.92 9.14
CA THR A 28 -11.29 8.61 8.85
C THR A 28 -11.72 9.15 7.50
N ARG A 29 -11.45 10.44 7.22
CA ARG A 29 -11.76 11.06 5.92
C ARG A 29 -11.14 10.30 4.75
N ILE A 30 -9.90 9.87 4.91
CA ILE A 30 -9.16 9.16 3.87
C ILE A 30 -9.60 7.70 3.75
N ASP A 31 -9.98 7.03 4.83
CA ASP A 31 -10.61 5.71 4.79
C ASP A 31 -11.93 5.76 4.02
N ASP A 32 -12.80 6.72 4.33
CA ASP A 32 -14.07 6.92 3.61
C ASP A 32 -13.84 7.20 2.12
N TYR A 33 -12.86 8.06 1.81
CA TYR A 33 -12.48 8.35 0.44
C TYR A 33 -11.98 7.10 -0.30
N ALA A 34 -11.07 6.33 0.31
CA ALA A 34 -10.53 5.11 -0.28
C ALA A 34 -11.62 4.07 -0.51
N ARG A 35 -12.48 3.82 0.49
CA ARG A 35 -13.61 2.90 0.41
C ARG A 35 -14.59 3.26 -0.72
N ALA A 36 -14.82 4.56 -0.96
CA ALA A 36 -15.73 5.02 -1.99
C ALA A 36 -15.14 5.00 -3.42
N ASN A 37 -13.81 4.99 -3.57
CA ASN A 37 -13.15 5.10 -4.88
C ASN A 37 -12.44 3.82 -5.33
N LEU A 38 -12.05 2.95 -4.42
CA LEU A 38 -11.39 1.68 -4.72
C LEU A 38 -12.41 0.55 -4.93
N SER A 39 -12.02 -0.48 -5.68
CA SER A 39 -12.75 -1.75 -5.65
C SER A 39 -12.60 -2.38 -4.26
N GLU A 40 -13.51 -3.29 -3.90
CA GLU A 40 -13.42 -4.03 -2.64
C GLU A 40 -12.10 -4.79 -2.53
N GLN A 41 -11.63 -5.40 -3.63
CA GLN A 41 -10.34 -6.11 -3.69
C GLN A 41 -9.16 -5.20 -3.37
N THR A 42 -9.08 -4.03 -4.01
CA THR A 42 -7.98 -3.08 -3.82
C THR A 42 -8.05 -2.41 -2.44
N TYR A 43 -9.25 -2.14 -1.93
CA TYR A 43 -9.44 -1.63 -0.58
C TYR A 43 -8.99 -2.65 0.48
N HIS A 44 -9.39 -3.92 0.35
CA HIS A 44 -8.90 -4.99 1.23
C HIS A 44 -7.39 -5.20 1.11
N HIS A 45 -6.83 -5.17 -0.10
CA HIS A 45 -5.38 -5.19 -0.30
C HIS A 45 -4.67 -4.08 0.49
N SER A 46 -5.17 -2.85 0.38
CA SER A 46 -4.63 -1.70 1.10
C SER A 46 -4.64 -1.91 2.63
N LEU A 47 -5.71 -2.49 3.18
CA LEU A 47 -5.79 -2.84 4.60
C LEU A 47 -4.84 -3.98 4.98
N ARG A 48 -4.69 -5.01 4.14
CA ARG A 48 -3.71 -6.07 4.37
C ARG A 48 -2.29 -5.51 4.38
N VAL A 49 -1.92 -4.66 3.43
CA VAL A 49 -0.61 -3.98 3.35
C VAL A 49 -0.35 -3.14 4.60
N TYR A 50 -1.36 -2.46 5.15
CA TYR A 50 -1.23 -1.76 6.43
C TYR A 50 -0.88 -2.70 7.58
N HIS A 51 -1.65 -3.76 7.80
CA HIS A 51 -1.42 -4.65 8.95
C HIS A 51 -0.14 -5.50 8.81
N LEU A 52 0.12 -6.03 7.62
CA LEU A 52 1.35 -6.76 7.32
C LEU A 52 2.58 -5.85 7.50
N GLY A 53 2.51 -4.62 7.01
CA GLY A 53 3.57 -3.64 7.21
C GLY A 53 3.80 -3.29 8.67
N LEU A 54 2.75 -3.13 9.48
CA LEU A 54 2.94 -2.93 10.92
C LEU A 54 3.62 -4.13 11.60
N ALA A 55 3.34 -5.36 11.17
CA ALA A 55 4.03 -6.54 11.65
C ALA A 55 5.52 -6.51 11.27
N ILE A 56 5.83 -6.23 10.00
CA ILE A 56 7.20 -6.09 9.50
C ILE A 56 7.96 -5.00 10.26
N LYS A 57 7.39 -3.79 10.39
CA LYS A 57 8.00 -2.66 11.09
C LYS A 57 8.36 -3.02 12.53
N ARG A 58 7.44 -3.66 13.26
CA ARG A 58 7.68 -4.04 14.67
C ARG A 58 8.75 -5.10 14.81
N HIS A 59 8.83 -6.03 13.87
CA HIS A 59 9.77 -7.14 13.93
C HIS A 59 11.18 -6.75 13.45
N ALA A 60 11.28 -6.17 12.25
CA ALA A 60 12.55 -5.93 11.58
C ALA A 60 13.06 -4.49 11.73
N PHE A 61 12.17 -3.52 11.99
CA PHE A 61 12.52 -2.09 11.97
C PHE A 61 11.92 -1.30 13.14
N PRO A 62 12.11 -1.75 14.41
CA PRO A 62 11.46 -1.12 15.56
C PRO A 62 11.83 0.36 15.77
N ASN A 63 12.96 0.80 15.18
CA ASN A 63 13.46 2.17 15.29
C ASN A 63 12.96 3.11 14.17
N TRP A 64 12.19 2.63 13.19
CA TRP A 64 11.66 3.49 12.12
C TRP A 64 10.60 4.46 12.64
N SER A 65 10.86 5.75 12.48
CA SER A 65 10.06 6.85 13.02
C SER A 65 9.14 7.47 11.95
N PHE A 66 7.92 6.96 11.88
CA PHE A 66 6.76 7.60 11.26
C PHE A 66 5.49 7.12 11.98
N THR A 67 4.42 7.91 11.94
CA THR A 67 3.18 7.56 12.64
C THR A 67 2.43 6.44 11.91
N ASP A 68 1.66 5.67 12.66
CA ASP A 68 0.77 4.65 12.08
C ASP A 68 -0.28 5.31 11.16
N GLU A 69 -0.70 6.56 11.44
CA GLU A 69 -1.54 7.34 10.55
C GLU A 69 -0.86 7.59 9.20
N THR A 70 0.38 8.11 9.17
CA THR A 70 1.08 8.36 7.89
C THR A 70 1.22 7.09 7.06
N TYR A 71 1.50 5.95 7.70
CA TYR A 71 1.55 4.67 7.00
C TYR A 71 0.18 4.20 6.51
N PHE A 72 -0.85 4.33 7.33
CA PHE A 72 -2.22 4.01 6.94
C PHE A 72 -2.68 4.81 5.72
N LEU A 73 -2.39 6.11 5.69
CA LEU A 73 -2.69 6.99 4.55
C LEU A 73 -1.97 6.53 3.28
N ALA A 74 -0.69 6.18 3.37
CA ALA A 74 0.06 5.66 2.24
C ALA A 74 -0.53 4.34 1.72
N CYS A 75 -0.85 3.40 2.62
CA CYS A 75 -1.45 2.13 2.24
C CYS A 75 -2.79 2.30 1.54
N LEU A 76 -3.70 3.15 2.06
CA LEU A 76 -5.01 3.37 1.46
C LEU A 76 -4.97 4.04 0.08
N LEU A 77 -3.94 4.83 -0.20
CA LEU A 77 -3.89 5.69 -1.38
C LEU A 77 -2.96 5.15 -2.48
N HIS A 78 -2.08 4.18 -2.20
CA HIS A 78 -1.02 3.78 -3.13
C HIS A 78 -1.52 3.28 -4.50
N ASP A 79 -2.68 2.60 -4.50
CA ASP A 79 -3.28 2.03 -5.70
C ASP A 79 -4.37 2.93 -6.33
N LEU A 80 -4.56 4.17 -5.88
CA LEU A 80 -5.59 5.06 -6.47
C LEU A 80 -5.44 5.28 -7.98
N GLY A 81 -4.21 5.23 -8.48
CA GLY A 81 -3.92 5.35 -9.92
C GLY A 81 -4.50 4.19 -10.75
N THR A 82 -4.76 3.04 -10.13
CA THR A 82 -5.20 1.81 -10.81
C THR A 82 -6.69 1.77 -11.12
N THR A 83 -7.50 2.62 -10.46
CA THR A 83 -8.96 2.60 -10.62
C THR A 83 -9.36 2.79 -12.08
N GLU A 84 -10.48 2.20 -12.52
CA GLU A 84 -10.97 2.32 -13.91
C GLU A 84 -11.05 3.79 -14.37
N LYS A 85 -11.50 4.65 -13.45
CA LYS A 85 -11.60 6.09 -13.65
C LYS A 85 -10.23 6.75 -13.81
N ASN A 86 -9.26 6.44 -12.95
CA ASN A 86 -7.98 7.16 -12.92
C ASN A 86 -6.98 6.65 -13.96
N ILE A 87 -6.95 5.35 -14.23
CA ILE A 87 -6.00 4.74 -15.15
C ILE A 87 -6.15 5.28 -16.60
N ARG A 88 -7.36 5.73 -16.97
CA ARG A 88 -7.66 6.34 -18.28
C ARG A 88 -7.61 7.87 -18.31
N LYS A 89 -7.58 8.53 -17.15
CA LYS A 89 -7.59 9.99 -17.03
C LYS A 89 -6.24 10.65 -17.33
N THR A 90 -5.18 9.86 -17.37
CA THR A 90 -3.81 10.34 -17.48
C THR A 90 -3.01 9.50 -18.47
N ARG A 91 -1.92 10.07 -18.98
CA ARG A 91 -0.88 9.36 -19.74
C ARG A 91 0.33 8.99 -18.88
N LEU A 92 0.36 9.42 -17.62
CA LEU A 92 1.41 9.10 -16.65
C LEU A 92 1.23 7.68 -16.09
N SER A 93 2.33 7.05 -15.66
CA SER A 93 2.31 5.80 -14.89
C SER A 93 1.39 5.92 -13.67
N PHE A 94 0.68 4.85 -13.32
CA PHE A 94 -0.33 4.89 -12.26
C PHE A 94 0.26 5.27 -10.90
N GLU A 95 1.51 4.90 -10.61
CA GLU A 95 2.22 5.22 -9.38
C GLU A 95 2.43 6.74 -9.26
N PHE A 96 2.83 7.37 -10.37
CA PHE A 96 3.08 8.81 -10.42
C PHE A 96 1.78 9.59 -10.26
N TYR A 97 0.77 9.24 -11.06
CA TYR A 97 -0.52 9.90 -10.98
C TYR A 97 -1.24 9.63 -9.65
N GLY A 98 -1.11 8.42 -9.11
CA GLY A 98 -1.59 8.05 -7.78
C GLY A 98 -0.96 8.91 -6.69
N GLY A 99 0.36 9.14 -6.75
CA GLY A 99 1.07 10.03 -5.85
C GLY A 99 0.58 11.48 -5.93
N PHE A 100 0.34 12.00 -7.15
CA PHE A 100 -0.23 13.34 -7.32
C PHE A 100 -1.66 13.46 -6.78
N LEU A 101 -2.51 12.45 -7.02
CA LEU A 101 -3.85 12.40 -6.45
C LEU A 101 -3.83 12.31 -4.93
N ALA A 102 -2.91 11.53 -4.35
CA ALA A 102 -2.74 11.43 -2.91
C ALA A 102 -2.36 12.79 -2.31
N LEU A 103 -1.41 13.51 -2.92
CA LEU A 103 -1.03 14.85 -2.48
C LEU A 103 -2.23 15.82 -2.51
N GLU A 104 -3.01 15.80 -3.60
CA GLU A 104 -4.21 16.62 -3.74
C GLU A 104 -5.27 16.30 -2.66
N VAL A 105 -5.64 15.02 -2.51
CA VAL A 105 -6.65 14.57 -1.55
C VAL A 105 -6.25 14.87 -0.10
N LEU A 106 -4.97 14.67 0.24
CA LEU A 106 -4.46 14.92 1.59
C LEU A 106 -4.44 16.42 1.91
N GLN A 107 -4.21 17.28 0.92
CA GLN A 107 -4.13 18.74 1.11
C GLN A 107 -5.43 19.49 0.79
N SER A 108 -6.45 18.83 0.22
CA SER A 108 -7.75 19.42 -0.06
C SER A 108 -8.64 19.47 1.19
N SER A 109 -9.11 20.68 1.52
CA SER A 109 -10.11 20.91 2.57
C SER A 109 -11.55 20.74 2.08
N VAL A 110 -11.76 20.51 0.77
CA VAL A 110 -13.08 20.32 0.16
C VAL A 110 -13.51 18.88 0.37
N GLU A 111 -14.73 18.69 0.89
CA GLU A 111 -15.37 17.39 0.91
C GLU A 111 -15.49 16.85 -0.52
N HIS A 112 -14.80 15.75 -0.82
CA HIS A 112 -15.01 15.08 -2.11
C HIS A 112 -16.46 14.56 -2.15
N PRO A 113 -17.20 14.74 -3.27
CA PRO A 113 -18.64 14.49 -3.35
C PRO A 113 -19.08 13.03 -3.12
N ALA A 114 -18.16 12.13 -2.77
CA ALA A 114 -18.44 10.74 -2.43
C ALA A 114 -19.00 10.55 -1.00
N GLY A 115 -19.01 11.59 -0.16
CA GLY A 115 -19.42 11.52 1.26
C GLY A 115 -20.81 12.06 1.60
N GLN A 116 -21.66 12.41 0.62
CA GLN A 116 -23.01 12.91 0.95
C GLN A 116 -23.96 11.76 1.34
N THR A 117 -23.95 11.42 2.63
CA THR A 117 -25.11 10.84 3.29
C THR A 117 -25.55 11.77 4.41
N GLY A 118 -26.75 12.35 4.22
CA GLY A 118 -27.67 12.93 5.20
C GLY A 118 -27.18 13.44 6.56
N ASP A 119 -27.59 14.68 6.85
CA ASP A 119 -27.64 15.36 8.15
C ASP A 119 -26.32 15.83 8.80
N GLY A 120 -26.03 17.12 8.62
CA GLY A 120 -26.06 18.02 9.79
C GLY A 120 -24.78 18.24 10.61
N GLY A 121 -23.58 18.10 10.03
CA GLY A 121 -22.34 18.48 10.72
C GLY A 121 -21.14 18.66 9.79
N ALA A 122 -21.10 19.75 9.04
CA ALA A 122 -20.00 20.10 8.14
C ALA A 122 -18.71 20.40 8.94
N GLY A 123 -17.89 19.37 9.14
CA GLY A 123 -16.52 19.53 9.60
C GLY A 123 -15.67 20.04 8.44
N ILE A 124 -15.03 21.20 8.61
CA ILE A 124 -13.89 21.61 7.76
C ILE A 124 -12.95 20.41 7.70
N GLY A 125 -12.80 19.79 6.52
CA GLY A 125 -12.03 18.56 6.39
C GLY A 125 -10.59 18.77 6.87
N THR A 126 -10.15 18.00 7.86
CA THR A 126 -8.76 18.06 8.34
C THR A 126 -7.84 17.68 7.18
N VAL A 127 -7.00 18.62 6.78
CA VAL A 127 -5.93 18.42 5.79
C VAL A 127 -4.67 17.91 6.49
N ALA A 128 -3.89 17.10 5.78
CA ALA A 128 -2.58 16.67 6.25
C ALA A 128 -1.59 17.84 6.28
N PRO A 129 -0.71 17.93 7.29
CA PRO A 129 0.48 18.76 7.21
C PRO A 129 1.25 18.45 5.92
N ARG A 130 1.85 19.48 5.31
CA ARG A 130 2.53 19.36 4.02
C ARG A 130 3.58 18.26 4.00
N GLU A 131 4.42 18.18 5.04
CA GLU A 131 5.46 17.15 5.16
C GLU A 131 4.88 15.72 5.20
N GLN A 132 3.73 15.53 5.86
CA GLN A 132 3.04 14.23 5.88
C GLN A 132 2.49 13.89 4.49
N ALA A 133 1.86 14.85 3.81
CA ALA A 133 1.32 14.65 2.47
C ALA A 133 2.41 14.34 1.44
N GLU A 134 3.53 15.08 1.49
CA GLU A 134 4.70 14.85 0.64
C GLU A 134 5.36 13.51 0.95
N SER A 135 5.46 13.12 2.23
CA SER A 135 5.98 11.79 2.63
C SER A 135 5.13 10.65 2.07
N VAL A 136 3.80 10.77 2.13
CA VAL A 136 2.87 9.80 1.52
C VAL A 136 3.03 9.77 0.00
N ALA A 137 3.04 10.94 -0.65
CA ALA A 137 3.18 11.02 -2.11
C ALA A 137 4.50 10.39 -2.61
N GLU A 138 5.62 10.68 -1.94
CA GLU A 138 6.93 10.08 -2.26
C GLU A 138 6.90 8.55 -2.12
N ALA A 139 6.31 8.03 -1.04
CA ALA A 139 6.18 6.59 -0.83
C ALA A 139 5.33 5.92 -1.93
N ILE A 140 4.22 6.56 -2.34
CA ILE A 140 3.35 6.06 -3.41
C ILE A 140 4.05 6.11 -4.77
N ILE A 141 4.72 7.21 -5.11
CA ILE A 141 5.43 7.33 -6.40
C ILE A 141 6.45 6.20 -6.57
N ARG A 142 7.10 5.78 -5.47
CA ARG A 142 8.17 4.79 -5.48
C ARG A 142 7.75 3.39 -5.03
N HIS A 143 6.46 3.12 -4.83
CA HIS A 143 6.04 1.82 -4.26
C HIS A 143 6.27 0.61 -5.17
N GLN A 144 6.50 0.83 -6.48
CA GLN A 144 6.95 -0.21 -7.43
C GLN A 144 8.42 -0.04 -7.85
N ASP A 145 9.13 0.96 -7.32
CA ASP A 145 10.52 1.26 -7.64
C ASP A 145 11.49 0.34 -6.86
N VAL A 146 11.45 -0.96 -7.18
CA VAL A 146 12.22 -2.03 -6.52
C VAL A 146 13.67 -2.09 -7.02
N CYS A 147 14.36 -0.96 -6.94
CA CYS A 147 15.74 -0.81 -7.38
C CYS A 147 16.75 -1.56 -6.49
N GLU A 148 17.84 -2.07 -7.09
CA GLU A 148 18.94 -2.73 -6.37
C GLU A 148 19.88 -1.75 -5.63
N LYS A 149 19.88 -0.46 -6.01
CA LYS A 149 20.82 0.55 -5.51
C LYS A 149 20.09 1.86 -5.18
N GLY A 150 20.70 2.64 -4.28
CA GLY A 150 20.19 3.95 -3.86
C GLY A 150 19.55 3.90 -2.48
N MET A 151 18.84 4.98 -2.13
CA MET A 151 18.13 5.12 -0.86
C MET A 151 16.64 5.40 -1.11
N ILE A 152 15.81 5.04 -0.14
CA ILE A 152 14.37 5.31 -0.10
C ILE A 152 13.99 5.73 1.33
N THR A 153 12.85 6.41 1.48
CA THR A 153 12.31 6.74 2.81
C THR A 153 11.91 5.45 3.55
N ALA A 154 11.96 5.45 4.89
CA ALA A 154 11.51 4.31 5.69
C ALA A 154 10.03 3.96 5.42
N LEU A 155 9.19 4.98 5.18
CA LEU A 155 7.78 4.81 4.81
C LEU A 155 7.64 4.08 3.46
N GLY A 156 8.37 4.54 2.43
CA GLY A 156 8.37 3.92 1.11
C GLY A 156 8.94 2.50 1.13
N GLN A 157 10.00 2.26 1.88
CA GLN A 157 10.56 0.91 2.04
C GLN A 157 9.56 -0.05 2.69
N LEU A 158 8.86 0.39 3.75
CA LEU A 158 7.85 -0.45 4.39
C LEU A 158 6.71 -0.78 3.44
N LEU A 159 6.26 0.23 2.67
CA LEU A 159 5.20 0.07 1.69
C LEU A 159 5.59 -0.97 0.62
N GLN A 160 6.81 -0.88 0.07
CA GLN A 160 7.33 -1.89 -0.89
C GLN A 160 7.37 -3.30 -0.29
N LEU A 161 7.88 -3.44 0.94
CA LEU A 161 7.99 -4.76 1.57
C LEU A 161 6.62 -5.42 1.74
N ALA A 162 5.63 -4.65 2.18
CA ALA A 162 4.29 -5.13 2.44
C ALA A 162 3.48 -5.37 1.15
N THR A 163 3.60 -4.52 0.12
CA THR A 163 2.94 -4.74 -1.17
C THR A 163 3.53 -5.96 -1.88
N LEU A 164 4.86 -6.13 -1.88
CA LEU A 164 5.50 -7.31 -2.48
C LEU A 164 5.13 -8.61 -1.76
N LEU A 165 4.94 -8.57 -0.43
CA LEU A 165 4.45 -9.71 0.35
C LEU A 165 3.03 -10.09 -0.09
N ASP A 166 2.10 -9.14 -0.12
CA ASP A 166 0.70 -9.43 -0.46
C ASP A 166 0.51 -9.82 -1.95
N ASN A 167 1.34 -9.26 -2.83
CA ASN A 167 1.25 -9.46 -4.29
C ASN A 167 2.01 -10.70 -4.76
N THR A 168 3.18 -11.00 -4.19
CA THR A 168 4.08 -12.04 -4.72
C THR A 168 4.57 -13.06 -3.69
N GLY A 169 4.21 -12.89 -2.42
CA GLY A 169 4.72 -13.73 -1.33
C GLY A 169 6.17 -13.43 -0.93
N ALA A 170 6.75 -12.35 -1.46
CA ALA A 170 8.11 -11.95 -1.09
C ALA A 170 8.18 -11.54 0.38
N ASN A 171 9.36 -11.64 1.00
CA ASN A 171 9.58 -11.20 2.38
C ASN A 171 8.77 -11.96 3.45
N GLU A 172 8.28 -13.18 3.14
CA GLU A 172 7.46 -13.98 4.07
C GLU A 172 8.13 -14.21 5.44
N HIS A 173 9.47 -14.30 5.46
CA HIS A 173 10.27 -14.48 6.67
C HIS A 173 10.17 -13.31 7.67
N LEU A 174 9.63 -12.15 7.26
CA LEU A 174 9.45 -10.98 8.12
C LEU A 174 8.12 -10.99 8.89
N VAL A 175 7.21 -11.91 8.59
CA VAL A 175 5.86 -11.95 9.19
C VAL A 175 5.54 -13.34 9.69
N ASN A 176 4.92 -13.42 10.88
CA ASN A 176 4.46 -14.69 11.42
C ASN A 176 3.30 -15.24 10.56
N PRO A 177 3.29 -16.54 10.19
CA PRO A 177 2.21 -17.13 9.40
C PRO A 177 0.81 -16.92 9.98
N GLN A 178 0.64 -16.97 11.30
CA GLN A 178 -0.64 -16.70 11.96
C GLN A 178 -1.11 -15.26 11.71
N THR A 179 -0.19 -14.29 11.66
CA THR A 179 -0.54 -12.91 11.33
C THR A 179 -1.05 -12.78 9.90
N ILE A 180 -0.49 -13.54 8.94
CA ILE A 180 -0.99 -13.55 7.55
C ILE A 180 -2.40 -14.13 7.51
N GLU A 181 -2.64 -15.25 8.19
CA GLU A 181 -3.97 -15.88 8.31
C GLU A 181 -4.99 -14.91 8.92
N ASP A 182 -4.67 -14.30 10.07
CA ASP A 182 -5.56 -13.36 10.76
C ASP A 182 -5.88 -12.14 9.88
N VAL A 183 -4.87 -11.58 9.20
CA VAL A 183 -5.05 -10.45 8.27
C VAL A 183 -5.95 -10.85 7.10
N CYS A 184 -5.74 -12.00 6.47
CA CYS A 184 -6.55 -12.46 5.34
C CYS A 184 -7.98 -12.83 5.75
N ALA A 185 -8.17 -13.34 6.97
CA ALA A 185 -9.50 -13.61 7.52
C ALA A 185 -10.31 -12.32 7.75
N ASN A 186 -9.65 -11.24 8.22
CA ASN A 186 -10.30 -9.95 8.43
C ASN A 186 -10.49 -9.15 7.13
N TYR A 187 -9.60 -9.31 6.14
CA TYR A 187 -9.63 -8.57 4.87
C TYR A 187 -9.46 -9.53 3.67
N PRO A 188 -10.54 -10.26 3.30
CA PRO A 188 -10.49 -11.32 2.29
C PRO A 188 -9.91 -10.86 0.95
N ARG A 189 -9.06 -11.70 0.33
CA ARG A 189 -8.35 -11.36 -0.92
C ARG A 189 -9.26 -11.22 -2.12
N LYS A 190 -10.30 -12.06 -2.23
CA LYS A 190 -11.29 -12.00 -3.31
C LYS A 190 -10.64 -12.07 -4.70
N GLN A 191 -9.83 -13.10 -4.91
CA GLN A 191 -9.06 -13.34 -6.13
C GLN A 191 -8.10 -12.19 -6.47
N TRP A 192 -7.46 -11.62 -5.45
CA TRP A 192 -6.58 -10.46 -5.56
C TRP A 192 -5.48 -10.67 -6.59
N SER A 193 -4.84 -11.86 -6.62
CA SER A 193 -3.76 -12.12 -7.57
C SER A 193 -4.21 -11.95 -9.02
N SER A 194 -5.41 -12.46 -9.36
CA SER A 194 -6.00 -12.30 -10.70
C SER A 194 -6.38 -10.85 -11.00
N CYS A 195 -6.94 -10.15 -10.01
CA CYS A 195 -7.33 -8.75 -10.12
C CYS A 195 -6.12 -7.87 -10.42
N PHE A 196 -5.06 -8.00 -9.62
CA PHE A 196 -3.88 -7.15 -9.73
C PHE A 196 -3.05 -7.46 -10.97
N ALA A 197 -2.89 -8.74 -11.34
CA ALA A 197 -2.26 -9.11 -12.61
C ALA A 197 -3.03 -8.52 -13.81
N GLY A 198 -4.35 -8.47 -13.74
CA GLY A 198 -5.20 -7.79 -14.74
C GLY A 198 -4.96 -6.29 -14.80
N VAL A 199 -4.82 -5.63 -13.65
CA VAL A 199 -4.49 -4.19 -13.56
C VAL A 199 -3.13 -3.88 -14.19
N ILE A 200 -2.10 -4.67 -13.89
CA ILE A 200 -0.75 -4.46 -14.46
C ILE A 200 -0.77 -4.62 -15.98
N ARG A 201 -1.40 -5.67 -16.51
CA ARG A 201 -1.54 -5.85 -17.97
C ARG A 201 -2.28 -4.69 -18.61
N LYS A 202 -3.31 -4.18 -17.93
CA LYS A 202 -4.08 -3.03 -18.41
C LYS A 202 -3.26 -1.74 -18.41
N GLU A 203 -2.48 -1.49 -17.36
CA GLU A 203 -1.57 -0.33 -17.29
C GLU A 203 -0.59 -0.37 -18.46
N ASN A 204 0.12 -1.48 -18.64
CA ASN A 204 1.09 -1.65 -19.73
C ASN A 204 0.44 -1.55 -21.11
N GLY A 205 -0.77 -2.11 -21.29
CA GLY A 205 -1.51 -2.02 -22.55
C GLY A 205 -2.02 -0.61 -22.89
N LEU A 206 -2.43 0.19 -21.88
CA LEU A 206 -2.86 1.58 -22.07
C LEU A 206 -1.69 2.55 -22.19
N LYS A 207 -0.59 2.24 -21.51
CA LYS A 207 0.60 3.09 -21.36
C LYS A 207 1.85 2.22 -21.53
N PRO A 208 2.27 1.91 -22.77
CA PRO A 208 3.46 1.09 -23.03
C PRO A 208 4.79 1.69 -22.54
N TRP A 209 4.76 2.94 -22.08
CA TRP A 209 5.88 3.67 -21.46
C TRP A 209 5.75 3.79 -19.93
N ALA A 210 4.75 3.13 -19.32
CA ALA A 210 4.53 3.19 -17.89
C ALA A 210 5.72 2.63 -17.11
N HIS A 211 5.93 3.14 -15.91
CA HIS A 211 6.98 2.66 -15.02
C HIS A 211 6.84 1.16 -14.69
N SER A 212 5.60 0.65 -14.60
CA SER A 212 5.33 -0.77 -14.35
C SER A 212 5.95 -1.73 -15.38
N THR A 213 6.31 -1.27 -16.59
CA THR A 213 7.03 -2.12 -17.57
C THR A 213 8.44 -2.49 -17.09
N THR A 214 9.03 -1.72 -16.17
CA THR A 214 10.35 -2.03 -15.57
C THR A 214 10.35 -3.33 -14.75
N LEU A 215 9.18 -3.80 -14.33
CA LEU A 215 9.01 -5.06 -13.60
C LEU A 215 8.94 -6.30 -14.52
N GLY A 216 8.89 -6.09 -15.84
CA GLY A 216 8.64 -7.12 -16.84
C GLY A 216 7.15 -7.28 -17.16
N GLU A 217 6.78 -7.14 -18.43
CA GLU A 217 5.38 -7.12 -18.88
C GLU A 217 4.66 -8.45 -18.65
N GLU A 218 5.37 -9.57 -18.72
CA GLU A 218 4.82 -10.91 -18.46
C GLU A 218 5.36 -11.49 -17.15
N GLU A 219 6.61 -11.18 -16.80
CA GLU A 219 7.31 -11.69 -15.63
C GLU A 219 6.61 -11.27 -14.34
N PHE A 220 6.24 -9.99 -14.21
CA PHE A 220 5.59 -9.52 -12.99
C PHE A 220 4.15 -10.04 -12.83
N PRO A 221 3.27 -9.98 -13.85
CA PRO A 221 1.97 -10.64 -13.77
C PRO A 221 2.06 -12.15 -13.49
N ALA A 222 3.03 -12.86 -14.09
CA ALA A 222 3.24 -14.28 -13.81
C ALA A 222 3.67 -14.52 -12.36
N ARG A 223 4.54 -13.67 -11.81
CA ARG A 223 4.96 -13.73 -10.40
C ARG A 223 3.80 -13.49 -9.44
N ILE A 224 2.91 -12.54 -9.75
CA ILE A 224 1.69 -12.29 -8.97
C ILE A 224 0.79 -13.54 -8.98
N MET A 225 0.51 -14.09 -10.17
CA MET A 225 -0.32 -15.31 -10.31
C MET A 225 0.33 -16.55 -9.67
N GLY A 226 1.66 -16.56 -9.54
CA GLY A 226 2.45 -17.61 -8.90
C GLY A 226 2.63 -17.47 -7.40
N ASN A 227 1.90 -16.57 -6.73
CA ASN A 227 2.02 -16.33 -5.29
C ASN A 227 1.53 -17.52 -4.45
N LYS A 228 2.45 -18.45 -4.14
CA LYS A 228 2.16 -19.66 -3.36
C LYS A 228 1.80 -19.36 -1.90
N LEU A 229 2.40 -18.33 -1.31
CA LEU A 229 2.13 -17.93 0.07
C LEU A 229 0.66 -17.56 0.25
N MET A 230 0.11 -16.81 -0.70
CA MET A 230 -1.23 -16.26 -0.58
C MET A 230 -2.33 -17.08 -1.26
N ALA A 231 -1.95 -18.12 -2.03
CA ALA A 231 -2.88 -19.01 -2.72
C ALA A 231 -4.01 -19.61 -1.83
N PRO A 232 -3.76 -20.00 -0.56
CA PRO A 232 -4.84 -20.51 0.31
C PRO A 232 -5.93 -19.49 0.67
N TYR A 233 -5.71 -18.21 0.41
CA TYR A 233 -6.58 -17.11 0.84
C TYR A 233 -7.29 -16.38 -0.31
N GLU A 234 -7.14 -16.85 -1.56
CA GLU A 234 -7.73 -16.25 -2.77
C GLU A 234 -9.25 -16.34 -2.83
#